data_AF-A0A933PXB1-F1
#
_entry.id   AF-A0A933PXB1-F1
#
_cell.length_a   1.000
_cell.length_b   1.000
_cell.length_c   1.000
_cell.angle_alpha   90.00
_cell.angle_beta   90.00
_cell.angle_gamma   90.00
#
_symmetry.space_group_name_H-M   'P 1'
#
loop_
_entity.id
_entity.type
_entity.pdbx_description
1 polymer ?
#
loop_
_entity_poly.entity_id
_entity_poly.type
_entity_poly.pdbx_seq_one_letter_code
_entity_poly.pdbx_strand_id
1 'polypeptide(L)'
;MKSQIILVLSVFCALTSVIIAQEKGEIIFSNNSAFLNADKLIKGDLFSHSDQISKLSLELTESQKLQAAIRNRKDIVIPFVLNSFVGFGVGSFVQQDNFGGILGLTCDVTGIVGIASGVFVWILGTYYYNIARIQYTSYGDQTNIYKSYDSNGIHFSDDHFIRAVSNAMYTSAEYNQYSLLTSFTMPLVITGAVLLVGSKIFQMIRPVVFAEDYNKKLGESLGVLIAYDIGVKKKYVNHNLEDVYSLNISFKY
;
A
#
# COMPACT_ATOMS: atom_id res chain seq x y z
N MET A 1 4.29 -7.11 27.67
CA MET A 1 3.97 -7.86 26.43
C MET A 1 3.90 -6.99 25.16
N LYS A 2 3.44 -5.73 25.19
CA LYS A 2 3.36 -4.87 23.98
C LYS A 2 4.73 -4.47 23.37
N SER A 3 5.78 -4.36 24.18
CA SER A 3 7.14 -3.99 23.71
C SER A 3 7.86 -5.13 22.98
N GLN A 4 7.58 -6.39 23.32
CA GLN A 4 8.24 -7.54 22.67
C GLN A 4 7.70 -7.84 21.28
N ILE A 5 6.44 -7.52 20.98
CA ILE A 5 5.86 -7.73 19.65
C ILE A 5 6.44 -6.76 18.62
N ILE A 6 6.72 -5.49 19.01
CA ILE A 6 7.33 -4.50 18.13
C ILE A 6 8.78 -4.86 17.81
N LEU A 7 9.51 -5.41 18.80
CA LEU A 7 10.89 -5.85 18.62
C LEU A 7 10.98 -7.12 17.76
N VAL A 8 10.01 -8.04 17.87
CA VAL A 8 9.92 -9.21 16.98
C VAL A 8 9.59 -8.81 15.54
N LEU A 9 8.70 -7.83 15.34
CA LEU A 9 8.32 -7.37 14.00
C LEU A 9 9.45 -6.59 13.30
N SER A 10 10.22 -5.78 14.04
CA SER A 10 11.37 -5.06 13.48
C SER A 10 12.55 -5.99 13.18
N VAL A 11 12.76 -7.02 14.01
CA VAL A 11 13.76 -8.08 13.75
C VAL A 11 13.35 -8.96 12.58
N PHE A 12 12.06 -9.25 12.38
CA PHE A 12 11.59 -9.99 11.21
C PHE A 12 11.78 -9.19 9.91
N CYS A 13 11.51 -7.88 9.92
CA CYS A 13 11.81 -6.97 8.80
C CYS A 13 13.32 -6.89 8.49
N ALA A 14 14.16 -6.83 9.53
CA ALA A 14 15.62 -6.80 9.37
C ALA A 14 16.20 -8.15 8.88
N LEU A 15 15.59 -9.28 9.27
CA LEU A 15 16.00 -10.60 8.79
C LEU A 15 15.58 -10.83 7.33
N THR A 16 14.42 -10.29 6.89
CA THR A 16 14.02 -10.35 5.48
C THR A 16 14.89 -9.51 4.56
N SER A 17 15.44 -8.38 5.02
CA SER A 17 16.35 -7.56 4.19
C SER A 17 17.76 -8.17 4.08
N VAL A 18 18.21 -8.95 5.08
CA VAL A 18 19.50 -9.65 5.06
C VAL A 18 19.48 -10.90 4.17
N ILE A 19 18.36 -11.63 4.09
CA ILE A 19 18.24 -12.81 3.22
C ILE A 19 18.19 -12.40 1.72
N ILE A 20 17.69 -11.20 1.40
CA ILE A 20 17.66 -10.69 0.02
C ILE A 20 19.05 -10.16 -0.44
N ALA A 21 19.99 -9.94 0.49
CA ALA A 21 21.32 -9.41 0.19
C ALA A 21 22.36 -10.48 -0.21
N GLN A 22 22.05 -11.78 -0.09
CA GLN A 22 23.01 -12.85 -0.40
C GLN A 22 22.41 -13.91 -1.34
N GLU A 23 22.55 -13.66 -2.64
CA GLU A 23 23.12 -14.62 -3.60
C GLU A 23 23.00 -14.01 -5.00
N LYS A 24 24.11 -13.47 -5.50
CA LYS A 24 24.36 -13.49 -6.94
C LYS A 24 25.79 -13.97 -7.14
N GLY A 25 25.87 -15.25 -7.48
CA GLY A 25 27.10 -15.94 -7.85
C GLY A 25 27.91 -15.11 -8.85
N GLU A 26 29.17 -14.93 -8.50
CA GLU A 26 30.17 -14.32 -9.34
C GLU A 26 30.46 -15.28 -10.50
N ILE A 27 29.88 -14.99 -11.66
CA ILE A 27 30.37 -15.56 -12.92
C ILE A 27 31.51 -14.65 -13.38
N ILE A 28 32.72 -15.17 -13.20
CA ILE A 28 34.02 -14.63 -13.62
C ILE A 28 34.09 -14.56 -15.16
N PHE A 29 34.89 -13.61 -15.67
CA PHE A 29 35.17 -13.19 -17.07
C PHE A 29 34.26 -12.05 -17.58
N SER A 30 34.74 -10.86 -17.99
CA SER A 30 36.00 -10.46 -18.66
C SER A 30 36.57 -9.16 -18.04
N ASN A 31 37.89 -9.00 -18.07
CA ASN A 31 38.67 -7.85 -17.58
C ASN A 31 38.46 -6.55 -18.40
N ASN A 32 37.29 -6.40 -19.03
CA ASN A 32 36.94 -5.24 -19.84
C ASN A 32 36.23 -4.20 -18.96
N SER A 33 36.91 -3.08 -18.69
CA SER A 33 36.39 -1.97 -17.90
C SER A 33 35.06 -1.44 -18.42
N ALA A 34 34.83 -1.46 -19.74
CA ALA A 34 33.59 -1.00 -20.34
C ALA A 34 32.37 -1.85 -19.94
N PHE A 35 32.52 -3.18 -19.89
CA PHE A 35 31.45 -4.10 -19.48
C PHE A 35 31.09 -3.92 -18.00
N LEU A 36 32.11 -3.84 -17.13
CA LEU A 36 31.90 -3.63 -15.70
C LEU A 36 31.23 -2.27 -15.43
N ASN A 37 31.66 -1.22 -16.15
CA ASN A 37 31.08 0.11 -16.03
C ASN A 37 29.62 0.12 -16.51
N ALA A 38 29.32 -0.54 -17.63
CA ALA A 38 27.95 -0.66 -18.11
C ALA A 38 27.05 -1.40 -17.10
N ASP A 39 27.49 -2.55 -16.57
CA ASP A 39 26.74 -3.32 -15.56
C ASP A 39 26.49 -2.50 -14.29
N LYS A 40 27.49 -1.71 -13.86
CA LYS A 40 27.37 -0.82 -12.71
C LYS A 40 26.35 0.30 -12.94
N LEU A 41 26.36 0.93 -14.11
CA LEU A 41 25.39 1.98 -14.46
C LEU A 41 23.97 1.43 -14.56
N ILE A 42 23.80 0.25 -15.16
CA ILE A 42 22.50 -0.44 -15.29
C ILE A 42 21.91 -0.74 -13.91
N LYS A 43 22.72 -1.23 -12.97
CA LYS A 43 22.29 -1.55 -11.60
C LYS A 43 22.05 -0.32 -10.72
N GLY A 44 22.76 0.77 -10.99
CA GLY A 44 22.57 2.03 -10.28
C GLY A 44 21.23 2.66 -10.64
N ASP A 45 21.05 2.99 -11.92
CA ASP A 45 19.78 3.46 -12.48
C ASP A 45 19.87 3.45 -14.01
N LEU A 46 19.23 2.46 -14.65
CA LEU A 46 19.20 2.32 -16.10
C LEU A 46 18.61 3.55 -16.81
N PHE A 47 17.55 4.14 -16.27
CA PHE A 47 16.83 5.21 -16.95
C PHE A 47 17.67 6.48 -16.99
N SER A 48 18.27 6.84 -15.85
CA SER A 48 19.12 8.03 -15.72
C SER A 48 20.45 7.92 -16.48
N HIS A 49 20.98 6.72 -16.67
CA HIS A 49 22.29 6.50 -17.31
C HIS A 49 22.20 5.91 -18.72
N SER A 50 21.02 5.85 -19.33
CA SER A 50 20.80 5.16 -20.61
C SER A 50 21.72 5.63 -21.74
N ASP A 51 21.97 6.95 -21.85
CA ASP A 51 22.88 7.50 -22.87
C ASP A 51 24.34 7.06 -22.66
N GLN A 52 24.78 6.96 -21.40
CA GLN A 52 26.14 6.52 -21.06
C GLN A 52 26.29 5.01 -21.33
N ILE A 53 25.26 4.23 -21.01
CA ILE A 53 25.19 2.79 -21.30
C ILE A 53 25.24 2.58 -22.82
N SER A 54 24.53 3.39 -23.59
CA SER A 54 24.55 3.33 -25.05
C SER A 54 25.93 3.62 -25.63
N LYS A 55 26.65 4.62 -25.12
CA LYS A 55 28.04 4.89 -25.54
C LYS A 55 28.97 3.72 -25.20
N LEU A 56 28.88 3.19 -23.98
CA LEU A 56 29.66 2.02 -23.56
C LEU A 56 29.30 0.76 -24.37
N SER A 57 28.05 0.64 -24.82
CA SER A 57 27.61 -0.48 -25.67
C SER A 57 28.34 -0.54 -27.01
N LEU A 58 28.84 0.59 -27.53
CA LEU A 58 29.62 0.61 -28.77
C LEU A 58 30.99 -0.07 -28.62
N GLU A 59 31.53 -0.11 -27.40
CA GLU A 59 32.80 -0.77 -27.05
C GLU A 59 32.62 -2.26 -26.70
N LEU A 60 31.37 -2.70 -26.58
CA LEU A 60 31.00 -4.05 -26.18
C LEU A 60 30.82 -4.96 -27.39
N THR A 61 31.32 -6.19 -27.28
CA THR A 61 31.00 -7.26 -28.25
C THR A 61 29.54 -7.68 -28.12
N GLU A 62 28.97 -8.25 -29.19
CA GLU A 62 27.57 -8.72 -29.20
C GLU A 62 27.26 -9.75 -28.10
N SER A 63 28.21 -10.64 -27.78
CA SER A 63 28.06 -11.60 -26.69
C SER A 63 28.04 -10.93 -25.32
N GLN A 64 28.85 -9.89 -25.11
CA GLN A 64 28.86 -9.11 -23.86
C GLN A 64 27.58 -8.29 -23.71
N LYS A 65 27.05 -7.69 -24.79
CA LYS A 65 25.77 -6.99 -24.76
C LYS A 65 24.63 -7.94 -24.37
N LEU A 66 24.58 -9.13 -24.97
CA LEU A 66 23.58 -10.15 -24.65
C LEU A 66 23.72 -10.62 -23.19
N GLN A 67 24.94 -10.81 -22.70
CA GLN A 67 25.18 -11.20 -21.32
C GLN A 67 24.73 -10.12 -20.32
N ALA A 68 25.02 -8.84 -20.59
CA ALA A 68 24.57 -7.71 -19.78
C ALA A 68 23.03 -7.62 -19.75
N ALA A 69 22.39 -7.83 -20.90
CA ALA A 69 20.94 -7.83 -21.05
C ALA A 69 20.28 -8.96 -20.24
N ILE A 70 20.76 -10.20 -20.36
CA ILE A 70 20.21 -11.35 -19.62
C ILE A 70 20.41 -11.17 -18.11
N ARG A 71 21.59 -10.70 -17.69
CA ARG A 71 21.95 -10.54 -16.27
C ARG A 71 21.11 -9.48 -15.55
N ASN A 72 20.76 -8.40 -16.25
CA ASN A 72 20.08 -7.25 -15.64
C ASN A 72 18.59 -7.17 -15.97
N ARG A 73 18.05 -8.10 -16.77
CA ARG A 73 16.62 -8.22 -17.02
C ARG A 73 15.83 -8.27 -15.70
N LYS A 74 14.69 -7.60 -15.69
CA LYS A 74 13.73 -7.66 -14.58
C LYS A 74 12.73 -8.79 -14.79
N ASP A 75 12.54 -9.56 -13.73
CA ASP A 75 11.49 -10.59 -13.64
C ASP A 75 10.19 -9.94 -13.17
N ILE A 76 9.07 -10.44 -13.69
CA ILE A 76 7.72 -10.02 -13.37
C ILE A 76 7.15 -10.87 -12.23
N VAL A 77 7.49 -12.16 -12.20
CA VAL A 77 6.77 -13.16 -11.38
C VAL A 77 7.01 -12.92 -9.90
N ILE A 78 8.27 -12.79 -9.48
CA ILE A 78 8.61 -12.61 -8.06
C ILE A 78 8.00 -11.31 -7.50
N PRO A 79 8.20 -10.13 -8.13
CA PRO A 79 7.56 -8.89 -7.70
C PRO A 79 6.03 -8.95 -7.66
N PHE A 80 5.40 -9.58 -8.66
CA PHE A 80 3.95 -9.74 -8.72
C PHE A 80 3.41 -10.54 -7.53
N VAL A 81 4.04 -11.69 -7.23
CA VAL A 81 3.65 -12.56 -6.10
C VAL A 81 3.83 -11.82 -4.77
N LEU A 82 4.97 -11.12 -4.58
CA LEU A 82 5.24 -10.36 -3.37
C LEU A 82 4.20 -9.25 -3.14
N ASN A 83 3.85 -8.49 -4.17
CA ASN A 83 2.82 -7.44 -4.07
C ASN A 83 1.42 -8.02 -3.83
N SER A 84 1.12 -9.19 -4.40
CA SER A 84 -0.16 -9.87 -4.21
C SER A 84 -0.35 -10.35 -2.78
N PHE A 85 0.63 -11.10 -2.23
CA PHE A 85 0.51 -11.73 -0.91
C PHE A 85 0.96 -10.85 0.25
N VAL A 86 2.11 -10.18 0.12
CA VAL A 86 2.67 -9.34 1.20
C VAL A 86 2.06 -7.94 1.15
N GLY A 87 2.05 -7.31 -0.04
CA GLY A 87 1.62 -5.92 -0.21
C GLY A 87 2.68 -4.90 0.17
N PHE A 88 2.25 -3.68 0.53
CA PHE A 88 3.08 -2.54 0.95
C PHE A 88 4.15 -2.13 -0.07
N GLY A 89 3.95 -2.46 -1.36
CA GLY A 89 4.89 -2.16 -2.44
C GLY A 89 6.20 -2.95 -2.40
N VAL A 90 6.30 -4.02 -1.59
CA VAL A 90 7.53 -4.81 -1.42
C VAL A 90 8.05 -5.38 -2.74
N GLY A 91 7.17 -5.91 -3.58
CA GLY A 91 7.54 -6.42 -4.90
C GLY A 91 8.15 -5.34 -5.79
N SER A 92 7.63 -4.12 -5.73
CA SER A 92 8.18 -2.98 -6.47
C SER A 92 9.59 -2.62 -5.99
N PHE A 93 9.87 -2.68 -4.69
CA PHE A 93 11.23 -2.49 -4.17
C PHE A 93 12.20 -3.59 -4.61
N VAL A 94 11.74 -4.85 -4.64
CA VAL A 94 12.56 -5.99 -5.11
C VAL A 94 13.01 -5.83 -6.57
N GLN A 95 12.16 -5.26 -7.43
CA GLN A 95 12.55 -4.95 -8.82
C GLN A 95 13.29 -3.61 -8.98
N GLN A 96 13.54 -2.87 -7.88
CA GLN A 96 14.14 -1.53 -7.86
C GLN A 96 13.25 -0.41 -8.43
N ASP A 97 11.92 -0.60 -8.42
CA ASP A 97 10.93 0.44 -8.71
C ASP A 97 10.59 1.20 -7.42
N ASN A 98 11.45 2.15 -7.04
CA ASN A 98 11.30 2.92 -5.81
C ASN A 98 9.99 3.74 -5.79
N PHE A 99 9.60 4.30 -6.94
CA PHE A 99 8.37 5.09 -7.04
C PHE A 99 7.14 4.22 -6.79
N GLY A 100 7.04 3.07 -7.47
CA GLY A 100 5.95 2.12 -7.25
C GLY A 100 5.92 1.56 -5.83
N GLY A 101 7.10 1.32 -5.24
CA GLY A 101 7.22 0.85 -3.86
C GLY A 101 6.71 1.87 -2.85
N ILE A 102 7.16 3.13 -2.94
CA ILE A 102 6.75 4.22 -2.04
C ILE A 102 5.25 4.50 -2.16
N LEU A 103 4.72 4.54 -3.39
CA LEU A 103 3.28 4.72 -3.59
C LEU A 103 2.47 3.58 -2.97
N GLY A 104 2.88 2.33 -3.22
CA GLY A 104 2.22 1.15 -2.63
C GLY A 104 2.21 1.20 -1.10
N LEU A 105 3.36 1.48 -0.49
CA LEU A 105 3.52 1.61 0.96
C LEU A 105 2.63 2.73 1.53
N THR A 106 2.67 3.91 0.93
CA THR A 106 1.94 5.09 1.43
C THR A 106 0.43 4.85 1.36
N CYS A 107 -0.08 4.34 0.24
CA CYS A 107 -1.51 4.07 0.11
C CYS A 107 -1.98 2.98 1.09
N ASP A 108 -1.18 1.92 1.29
CA ASP A 108 -1.53 0.85 2.23
C ASP A 108 -1.57 1.35 3.68
N VAL A 109 -0.55 2.12 4.09
CA VAL A 109 -0.49 2.70 5.44
C VAL A 109 -1.63 3.69 5.65
N THR A 110 -1.86 4.62 4.72
CA THR A 110 -2.94 5.61 4.83
C THR A 110 -4.31 4.94 4.85
N GLY A 111 -4.51 3.90 4.03
CA GLY A 111 -5.75 3.13 4.00
C GLY A 111 -6.05 2.44 5.35
N ILE A 112 -5.06 1.74 5.91
CA ILE A 112 -5.17 1.09 7.22
C ILE A 112 -5.44 2.11 8.33
N VAL A 113 -4.71 3.25 8.33
CA VAL A 113 -4.90 4.31 9.32
C VAL A 113 -6.30 4.93 9.22
N GLY A 114 -6.81 5.13 8.00
CA GLY A 114 -8.17 5.62 7.76
C GLY A 114 -9.24 4.69 8.34
N ILE A 115 -9.13 3.38 8.07
CA ILE A 115 -10.06 2.38 8.62
C ILE A 115 -9.94 2.31 10.15
N ALA A 116 -8.72 2.20 10.68
CA ALA A 116 -8.48 2.07 12.11
C ALA A 116 -8.98 3.29 12.89
N SER A 117 -8.74 4.50 12.37
CA SER A 117 -9.25 5.74 12.97
C SER A 117 -10.77 5.83 12.91
N GLY A 118 -11.39 5.48 11.78
CA GLY A 118 -12.85 5.43 11.66
C GLY A 118 -13.50 4.46 12.64
N VAL A 119 -12.96 3.24 12.78
CA VAL A 119 -13.42 2.23 13.76
C VAL A 119 -13.21 2.72 15.19
N PHE A 120 -12.06 3.35 15.49
CA PHE A 120 -11.79 3.91 16.81
C PHE A 120 -12.79 5.00 17.19
N VAL A 121 -13.07 5.93 16.26
CA VAL A 121 -14.09 6.97 16.45
C VAL A 121 -15.47 6.37 16.69
N TRP A 122 -15.83 5.32 15.96
CA TRP A 122 -17.10 4.62 16.16
C TRP A 122 -17.23 4.00 17.56
N ILE A 123 -16.18 3.32 18.03
CA ILE A 123 -16.15 2.72 19.37
C ILE A 123 -16.26 3.80 20.45
N LEU A 124 -15.45 4.86 20.36
CA LEU A 124 -15.49 5.97 21.30
C LEU A 124 -16.87 6.62 21.33
N GLY A 125 -17.41 6.93 20.15
CA GLY A 125 -18.74 7.51 20.06
C GLY A 125 -19.77 6.61 20.76
N THR A 126 -19.78 5.31 20.45
CA THR A 126 -20.72 4.36 21.04
C THR A 126 -20.58 4.31 22.56
N TYR A 127 -19.35 4.36 23.08
CA TYR A 127 -19.09 4.41 24.52
C TYR A 127 -19.71 5.66 25.17
N TYR A 128 -19.46 6.85 24.63
CA TYR A 128 -20.03 8.11 25.14
C TYR A 128 -21.55 8.15 25.04
N TYR A 129 -22.13 7.68 23.92
CA TYR A 129 -23.57 7.60 23.73
C TYR A 129 -24.24 6.73 24.82
N ASN A 130 -23.64 5.60 25.18
CA ASN A 130 -24.18 4.74 26.24
C ASN A 130 -24.14 5.40 27.63
N ILE A 131 -23.08 6.16 27.94
CA ILE A 131 -23.01 6.92 29.21
C ILE A 131 -24.12 7.97 29.28
N ALA A 132 -24.25 8.79 28.22
CA ALA A 132 -25.29 9.81 28.14
C ALA A 132 -26.70 9.19 28.28
N ARG A 133 -26.94 8.05 27.61
CA ARG A 133 -28.22 7.32 27.72
C ARG A 133 -28.51 6.86 29.14
N ILE A 134 -27.54 6.29 29.85
CA ILE A 134 -27.72 5.80 31.23
C ILE A 134 -28.07 6.95 32.18
N GLN A 135 -27.42 8.10 32.03
CA GLN A 135 -27.72 9.29 32.83
C GLN A 135 -29.16 9.79 32.60
N TYR A 136 -29.62 9.81 31.34
CA TYR A 136 -31.01 10.15 31.03
C TYR A 136 -32.02 9.18 31.66
N THR A 137 -31.82 7.87 31.53
CA THR A 137 -32.76 6.87 32.10
C THR A 137 -32.81 6.98 33.61
N SER A 138 -31.66 7.12 34.28
CA SER A 138 -31.60 7.26 35.73
C SER A 138 -32.27 8.55 36.25
N TYR A 139 -32.29 9.61 35.45
CA TYR A 139 -32.94 10.87 35.82
C TYR A 139 -34.46 10.85 35.58
N GLY A 140 -34.91 10.22 34.49
CA GLY A 140 -36.34 10.01 34.20
C GLY A 140 -37.06 9.29 35.33
N ASP A 141 -36.45 8.24 35.88
CA ASP A 141 -36.99 7.52 37.04
C ASP A 141 -37.09 8.40 38.29
N GLN A 142 -36.08 9.23 38.57
CA GLN A 142 -36.14 10.17 39.70
C GLN A 142 -37.31 11.13 39.57
N THR A 143 -37.50 11.76 38.39
CA THR A 143 -38.61 12.72 38.20
C THR A 143 -40.00 12.09 38.30
N ASN A 144 -40.15 10.82 37.93
CA ASN A 144 -41.40 10.07 38.09
C ASN A 144 -41.70 9.73 39.56
N ILE A 145 -40.69 9.46 40.39
CA ILE A 145 -40.85 9.26 41.83
C ILE A 145 -41.35 10.55 42.51
N TYR A 146 -40.93 11.73 42.05
CA TYR A 146 -41.38 13.01 42.63
C TYR A 146 -42.77 13.46 42.14
N LYS A 147 -43.21 13.04 40.94
CA LYS A 147 -44.60 13.23 40.50
C LYS A 147 -45.61 12.37 41.27
N SER A 148 -45.14 11.36 42.01
CA SER A 148 -45.96 10.48 42.86
C SER A 148 -46.32 11.08 44.21
N TYR A 149 -45.86 12.29 44.55
CA TYR A 149 -46.21 12.97 45.79
C TYR A 149 -47.05 14.22 45.52
N ASP A 150 -48.38 14.01 45.57
CA ASP A 150 -49.42 14.83 46.21
C ASP A 150 -50.66 15.17 45.35
N SER A 151 -51.83 14.83 45.89
CA SER A 151 -53.18 15.21 45.45
C SER A 151 -53.69 16.54 46.04
N ASN A 152 -52.89 17.25 46.84
CA ASN A 152 -53.31 18.36 47.69
C ASN A 152 -52.59 19.70 47.44
N GLY A 153 -51.86 19.83 46.32
CA GLY A 153 -51.29 21.10 45.87
C GLY A 153 -49.97 21.46 46.53
N ILE A 154 -48.87 21.28 45.79
CA ILE A 154 -47.52 21.66 46.22
C ILE A 154 -46.90 22.63 45.23
N HIS A 155 -46.28 23.68 45.79
CA HIS A 155 -45.26 24.51 45.16
C HIS A 155 -44.09 23.65 44.66
N PHE A 156 -43.88 23.62 43.34
CA PHE A 156 -42.60 23.19 42.78
C PHE A 156 -41.50 24.07 43.36
N SER A 157 -40.55 23.48 44.11
CA SER A 157 -39.32 24.19 44.47
C SER A 157 -38.52 24.41 43.18
N ASP A 158 -38.28 25.69 42.85
CA ASP A 158 -37.61 26.14 41.61
C ASP A 158 -36.27 25.40 41.36
N ASP A 159 -35.61 24.95 42.43
CA ASP A 159 -34.34 24.23 42.38
C ASP A 159 -34.42 22.91 41.60
N HIS A 160 -35.56 22.22 41.63
CA HIS A 160 -35.74 20.95 40.92
C HIS A 160 -35.95 21.15 39.42
N PHE A 161 -36.67 22.20 39.02
CA PHE A 161 -36.86 22.56 37.62
C PHE A 161 -35.55 23.04 36.99
N ILE A 162 -34.81 23.92 37.68
CA ILE A 162 -33.49 24.41 37.25
C ILE A 162 -32.51 23.25 37.04
N ARG A 163 -32.47 22.27 37.96
CA ARG A 163 -31.65 21.05 37.81
C ARG A 163 -32.07 20.18 36.62
N ALA A 164 -33.37 20.01 36.38
CA ALA A 164 -33.87 19.24 35.25
C ALA A 164 -33.51 19.87 33.91
N VAL A 165 -33.69 21.19 33.79
CA VAL A 165 -33.35 21.96 32.59
C VAL A 165 -31.84 21.96 32.36
N SER A 166 -31.04 22.18 33.41
CA SER A 166 -29.58 22.14 33.34
C SER A 166 -29.09 20.78 32.81
N ASN A 167 -29.54 19.68 33.41
CA ASN A 167 -29.17 18.34 32.96
C ASN A 167 -29.60 18.07 31.51
N ALA A 168 -30.84 18.44 31.12
CA ALA A 168 -31.29 18.28 29.74
C ALA A 168 -30.43 19.07 28.74
N MET A 169 -29.99 20.28 29.10
CA MET A 169 -29.09 21.10 28.29
C MET A 169 -27.70 20.45 28.15
N TYR A 170 -27.07 20.03 29.25
CA TYR A 170 -25.76 19.36 29.24
C TYR A 170 -25.77 18.14 28.34
N THR A 171 -26.79 17.30 28.45
CA THR A 171 -26.80 16.04 27.74
C THR A 171 -27.20 16.20 26.26
N SER A 172 -27.93 17.27 25.90
CA SER A 172 -28.14 17.66 24.49
C SER A 172 -26.85 18.13 23.80
N ALA A 173 -25.95 18.80 24.54
CA ALA A 173 -24.65 19.24 24.03
C ALA A 173 -23.71 18.04 23.78
N GLU A 174 -23.70 17.06 24.68
CA GLU A 174 -22.96 15.81 24.51
C GLU A 174 -23.47 14.97 23.33
N TYR A 175 -24.80 14.88 23.15
CA TYR A 175 -25.40 14.17 22.02
C TYR A 175 -25.04 14.80 20.67
N ASN A 176 -25.05 16.14 20.60
CA ASN A 176 -24.64 16.86 19.38
C ASN A 176 -23.16 16.64 19.06
N GLN A 177 -22.27 16.64 20.06
CA GLN A 177 -20.86 16.30 19.86
C GLN A 177 -20.66 14.87 19.35
N TYR A 178 -21.40 13.89 19.88
CA TYR A 178 -21.37 12.50 19.42
C TYR A 178 -21.81 12.37 17.96
N SER A 179 -22.91 13.03 17.58
CA SER A 179 -23.45 12.97 16.21
C SER A 179 -22.46 13.55 15.19
N LEU A 180 -21.75 14.62 15.56
CA LEU A 180 -20.72 15.22 14.72
C LEU A 180 -19.51 14.30 14.58
N LEU A 181 -19.03 13.72 15.69
CA LEU A 181 -17.85 12.84 15.68
C LEU A 181 -18.11 11.56 14.86
N THR A 182 -19.29 10.96 15.00
CA THR A 182 -19.66 9.75 14.26
C THR A 182 -19.99 9.98 12.78
N SER A 183 -20.31 11.22 12.40
CA SER A 183 -20.50 11.58 10.98
C SER A 183 -19.24 11.37 10.13
N PHE A 184 -18.05 11.40 10.75
CA PHE A 184 -16.77 11.15 10.07
C PHE A 184 -16.40 9.65 9.96
N THR A 185 -17.06 8.77 10.71
CA THR A 185 -16.74 7.33 10.74
C THR A 185 -16.85 6.69 9.35
N MET A 186 -18.03 6.79 8.73
CA MET A 186 -18.27 6.12 7.44
C MET A 186 -17.37 6.67 6.33
N PRO A 187 -17.19 8.00 6.18
CA PRO A 187 -16.22 8.55 5.22
C PRO A 187 -14.79 8.05 5.43
N LEU A 188 -14.30 7.98 6.68
CA LEU A 188 -12.95 7.50 6.97
C LEU A 188 -12.76 6.02 6.60
N VAL A 189 -13.72 5.18 6.99
CA VAL A 189 -13.68 3.74 6.69
C VAL A 189 -13.78 3.49 5.18
N ILE A 190 -14.71 4.16 4.50
CA ILE A 190 -14.91 4.01 3.05
C ILE A 190 -13.67 4.50 2.30
N THR A 191 -13.16 5.68 2.63
CA THR A 191 -11.95 6.24 1.99
C THR A 191 -10.76 5.33 2.21
N GLY A 192 -10.57 4.84 3.44
CA GLY A 192 -9.51 3.89 3.74
C GLY A 192 -9.64 2.57 2.97
N ALA A 193 -10.85 2.02 2.88
CA ALA A 193 -11.12 0.79 2.13
C ALA A 193 -10.87 0.96 0.62
N VAL A 194 -11.34 2.07 0.03
CA VAL A 194 -11.11 2.39 -1.38
C VAL A 194 -9.61 2.53 -1.66
N LEU A 195 -8.86 3.20 -0.79
CA LEU A 195 -7.41 3.33 -0.92
C LEU A 195 -6.71 1.96 -0.89
N LEU A 196 -7.10 1.05 0.00
CA LEU A 196 -6.51 -0.30 0.08
C LEU A 196 -6.82 -1.17 -1.14
N VAL A 197 -8.05 -1.10 -1.64
CA VAL A 197 -8.42 -1.87 -2.84
C VAL A 197 -7.69 -1.31 -4.06
N GLY A 198 -7.69 0.02 -4.21
CA GLY A 198 -7.00 0.71 -5.30
C GLY A 198 -5.49 0.46 -5.28
N SER A 199 -4.87 0.54 -4.10
CA SER A 199 -3.45 0.25 -3.93
C SER A 199 -3.11 -1.20 -4.26
N LYS A 200 -3.96 -2.16 -3.90
CA LYS A 200 -3.74 -3.58 -4.23
C LYS A 200 -3.79 -3.85 -5.74
N ILE A 201 -4.74 -3.26 -6.44
CA ILE A 201 -4.82 -3.35 -7.90
C ILE A 201 -3.58 -2.72 -8.54
N PHE A 202 -3.20 -1.52 -8.09
CA PHE A 202 -1.99 -0.85 -8.58
C PHE A 202 -0.73 -1.70 -8.37
N GLN A 203 -0.55 -2.26 -7.17
CA GLN A 203 0.59 -3.09 -6.82
C GLN A 203 0.67 -4.40 -7.63
N MET A 204 -0.45 -4.95 -8.10
CA MET A 204 -0.44 -6.12 -9.00
C MET A 204 -0.01 -5.75 -10.42
N ILE A 205 -0.48 -4.61 -10.93
CA ILE A 205 -0.22 -4.20 -12.32
C ILE A 205 1.19 -3.63 -12.47
N ARG A 206 1.66 -2.88 -11.47
CA ARG A 206 2.91 -2.10 -11.54
C ARG A 206 4.16 -2.94 -11.87
N PRO A 207 4.38 -4.13 -11.29
CA PRO A 207 5.47 -5.02 -11.69
C PRO A 207 5.55 -5.33 -13.17
N VAL A 208 4.40 -5.59 -13.80
CA VAL A 208 4.33 -5.94 -15.23
C VAL A 208 4.79 -4.76 -16.07
N VAL A 209 4.20 -3.59 -15.82
CA VAL A 209 4.50 -2.36 -16.58
C VAL A 209 5.94 -1.91 -16.38
N PHE A 210 6.43 -1.92 -15.13
CA PHE A 210 7.80 -1.49 -14.84
C PHE A 210 8.83 -2.41 -15.47
N ALA A 211 8.65 -3.73 -15.36
CA ALA A 211 9.54 -4.66 -16.02
C ALA A 211 9.53 -4.42 -17.54
N GLU A 212 8.36 -4.16 -18.15
CA GLU A 212 8.21 -3.87 -19.58
C GLU A 212 9.07 -2.70 -20.03
N ASP A 213 8.86 -1.55 -19.40
CA ASP A 213 9.60 -0.34 -19.69
C ASP A 213 11.10 -0.52 -19.43
N TYR A 214 11.48 -1.17 -18.32
CA TYR A 214 12.87 -1.41 -17.96
C TYR A 214 13.57 -2.29 -19.00
N ASN A 215 12.99 -3.45 -19.34
CA ASN A 215 13.61 -4.41 -20.26
C ASN A 215 13.66 -3.86 -21.69
N LYS A 216 12.65 -3.10 -22.12
CA LYS A 216 12.68 -2.38 -23.40
C LYS A 216 13.83 -1.38 -23.43
N LYS A 217 13.92 -0.52 -22.40
CA LYS A 217 14.99 0.49 -22.31
C LYS A 217 16.38 -0.14 -22.21
N LEU A 218 16.49 -1.29 -21.55
CA LEU A 218 17.74 -2.05 -21.43
C LEU A 218 18.20 -2.55 -22.80
N GLY A 219 17.29 -3.12 -23.59
CA GLY A 219 17.57 -3.57 -24.95
C GLY A 219 17.98 -2.41 -25.86
N GLU A 220 17.22 -1.31 -25.83
CA GLU A 220 17.53 -0.09 -26.60
C GLU A 220 18.91 0.47 -26.23
N SER A 221 19.24 0.55 -24.94
CA SER A 221 20.51 1.11 -24.47
C SER A 221 21.70 0.21 -24.78
N LEU A 222 21.51 -1.10 -24.88
CA LEU A 222 22.57 -2.06 -25.23
C LEU A 222 22.63 -2.37 -26.73
N GLY A 223 21.66 -1.89 -27.53
CA GLY A 223 21.55 -2.22 -28.94
C GLY A 223 21.19 -3.69 -29.21
N VAL A 224 20.51 -4.35 -28.27
CA VAL A 224 20.09 -5.76 -28.39
C VAL A 224 18.59 -5.91 -28.26
N LEU A 225 18.01 -6.83 -29.05
CA LEU A 225 16.61 -7.19 -28.93
C LEU A 225 16.42 -8.16 -27.75
N ILE A 226 15.85 -7.66 -26.66
CA ILE A 226 15.42 -8.51 -25.54
C ILE A 226 13.99 -8.96 -25.85
N ALA A 227 13.83 -10.20 -26.31
CA ALA A 227 12.52 -10.78 -26.54
C ALA A 227 11.76 -10.90 -25.21
N TYR A 228 10.53 -10.42 -25.21
CA TYR A 228 9.67 -10.42 -24.04
C TYR A 228 9.00 -11.78 -23.88
N ASP A 229 9.35 -12.54 -22.85
CA ASP A 229 8.62 -13.74 -22.43
C ASP A 229 7.63 -13.35 -21.31
N ILE A 230 6.70 -12.46 -21.64
CA ILE A 230 5.33 -12.55 -21.10
C ILE A 230 4.65 -13.51 -22.07
N GLY A 231 3.78 -14.44 -21.64
CA GLY A 231 3.14 -15.48 -22.48
C GLY A 231 2.30 -14.99 -23.68
N VAL A 232 2.93 -14.24 -24.56
CA VAL A 232 2.51 -13.59 -25.79
C VAL A 232 3.75 -13.64 -26.67
N LYS A 233 3.98 -14.80 -27.29
CA LYS A 233 5.04 -14.94 -28.29
C LYS A 233 4.72 -14.00 -29.44
N LYS A 234 5.50 -12.94 -29.63
CA LYS A 234 5.54 -12.26 -30.93
C LYS A 234 6.12 -13.25 -31.93
N LYS A 235 5.28 -13.70 -32.87
CA LYS A 235 5.69 -14.57 -33.97
C LYS A 235 6.38 -13.69 -35.01
N TYR A 236 7.70 -13.80 -35.13
CA TYR A 236 8.44 -13.16 -36.21
C TYR A 236 8.14 -13.89 -37.51
N VAL A 237 7.41 -13.25 -38.42
CA VAL A 237 7.26 -13.70 -39.81
C VAL A 237 7.76 -12.57 -40.71
N ASN A 238 8.90 -12.81 -41.36
CA ASN A 238 9.44 -12.04 -42.49
C ASN A 238 9.34 -10.50 -42.41
N HIS A 239 10.25 -9.88 -41.64
CA HIS A 239 10.66 -8.47 -41.74
C HIS A 239 9.58 -7.35 -41.76
N ASN A 240 8.30 -7.67 -41.62
CA ASN A 240 7.22 -6.70 -41.50
C ASN A 240 6.47 -6.94 -40.18
N LEU A 241 6.31 -5.88 -39.39
CA LEU A 241 5.56 -5.86 -38.14
C LEU A 241 4.06 -5.92 -38.44
N GLU A 242 3.49 -7.12 -38.51
CA GLU A 242 2.04 -7.29 -38.40
C GLU A 242 1.70 -7.69 -36.96
N ASP A 243 0.91 -6.85 -36.29
CA ASP A 243 0.43 -7.06 -34.92
C ASP A 243 -0.66 -8.14 -34.90
N VAL A 244 -0.24 -9.40 -34.79
CA VAL A 244 -1.15 -10.51 -34.53
C VAL A 244 -1.15 -10.80 -33.02
N TYR A 245 -2.18 -10.31 -32.33
CA TYR A 245 -2.42 -10.62 -30.93
C TYR A 245 -3.05 -12.00 -30.79
N SER A 246 -2.31 -12.97 -30.26
CA SER A 246 -2.88 -14.23 -29.77
C SER A 246 -2.40 -14.48 -28.34
N LEU A 247 -3.35 -14.54 -27.40
CA LEU A 247 -3.08 -14.82 -25.99
C LEU A 247 -2.89 -16.32 -25.80
N ASN A 248 -1.69 -16.76 -25.39
CA ASN A 248 -1.44 -18.18 -25.14
C ASN A 248 -0.60 -18.34 -23.88
N ILE A 249 -1.30 -18.56 -22.76
CA ILE A 249 -0.70 -18.69 -21.44
C ILE A 249 -0.12 -20.11 -21.32
N SER A 250 1.20 -20.22 -21.36
CA SER A 250 1.92 -21.49 -21.13
C SER A 250 2.70 -21.38 -19.82
N PHE A 251 2.29 -22.13 -18.80
CA PHE A 251 3.07 -22.35 -17.60
C PHE A 251 4.11 -23.44 -17.88
N LYS A 252 5.40 -23.13 -17.71
CA LYS A 252 6.44 -24.15 -17.59
C LYS A 252 6.78 -24.31 -16.11
N TYR A 253 6.49 -25.50 -15.58
CA TYR A 253 6.89 -25.98 -14.26
C TYR A 253 8.39 -26.27 -14.23
#